data_AF-R9LNA2-F1
#
_entry.id   AF-R9LNA2-F1
#
_cell.length_a   1.000
_cell.length_b   1.000
_cell.length_c   1.000
_cell.angle_alpha   90.00
_cell.angle_beta   90.00
_cell.angle_gamma   90.00
#
_symmetry.space_group_name_H-M   'P 1'
#
loop_
_entity.id
_entity.type
_entity.pdbx_description
1 polymer ?
#
loop_
_entity_poly.entity_id
_entity_poly.type
_entity_poly.pdbx_seq_one_letter_code
_entity_poly.pdbx_strand_id
1 'polypeptide(L)'
;MSFDYSMYEWRKHKEYYTDNNGVIEFTADTPAHVLKSYEKYCQQQQALNDFATRKDLERSKKIPFFQKKRKPDKNEQPTNGWLEALKSEDPLSQEWFSTTFVHIDENGKAQVGINELQKNDYTFEEMIEDPYKAFCIGKKKGTPCVIVVRFDENHKILQIQDYISKAR
;
A
#
# COMPACT_ATOMS: atom_id res chain seq x y z
N MET A 1 -23.97 0.60 -31.87
CA MET A 1 -22.86 1.09 -31.04
C MET A 1 -23.11 0.61 -29.62
N SER A 2 -22.24 -0.25 -29.07
CA SER A 2 -22.34 -0.70 -27.69
C SER A 2 -21.76 0.39 -26.80
N PHE A 3 -22.60 1.04 -25.99
CA PHE A 3 -22.13 1.97 -24.97
C PHE A 3 -21.27 1.18 -23.97
N ASP A 4 -20.03 1.62 -23.80
CA ASP A 4 -19.05 0.94 -22.97
C ASP A 4 -19.30 1.41 -21.54
N TYR A 5 -20.12 0.63 -20.80
CA TYR A 5 -20.73 0.96 -19.49
C TYR A 5 -19.73 1.14 -18.33
N SER A 6 -18.69 1.93 -18.56
CA SER A 6 -17.69 2.33 -17.59
C SER A 6 -18.33 3.21 -16.53
N MET A 7 -17.93 2.98 -15.28
CA MET A 7 -18.44 3.70 -14.12
C MET A 7 -18.15 5.21 -14.15
N TYR A 8 -17.22 5.66 -14.99
CA TYR A 8 -16.83 7.06 -15.13
C TYR A 8 -17.36 7.71 -16.40
N GLU A 9 -18.19 7.01 -17.17
CA GLU A 9 -18.74 7.50 -18.43
C GLU A 9 -19.59 8.76 -18.22
N TRP A 10 -20.33 8.85 -17.10
CA TRP A 10 -21.11 10.04 -16.76
C TRP A 10 -20.27 11.32 -16.68
N ARG A 11 -18.99 11.23 -16.25
CA ARG A 11 -18.09 12.39 -16.14
C ARG A 11 -17.72 13.00 -17.48
N LYS A 12 -17.89 12.26 -18.58
CA LYS A 12 -17.63 12.74 -19.94
C LYS A 12 -18.75 13.62 -20.46
N HIS A 13 -19.94 13.53 -19.87
CA HIS A 13 -21.15 14.19 -20.32
C HIS A 13 -21.59 15.32 -19.40
N LYS A 14 -20.73 16.35 -19.28
CA LYS A 14 -20.95 17.52 -18.43
C LYS A 14 -22.13 18.38 -18.87
N GLU A 15 -22.57 18.21 -20.10
CA GLU A 15 -23.76 18.86 -20.65
C GLU A 15 -25.06 18.45 -19.94
N TYR A 16 -25.09 17.29 -19.28
CA TYR A 16 -26.31 16.74 -18.68
C TYR A 16 -26.43 16.91 -17.16
N TYR A 17 -25.39 17.44 -16.49
CA TYR A 17 -25.42 17.56 -15.03
C TYR A 17 -24.69 18.80 -14.51
N THR A 18 -25.09 19.22 -13.31
CA THR A 18 -24.43 20.29 -12.56
C THR A 18 -23.85 19.72 -11.27
N ASP A 19 -22.65 20.16 -10.88
CA ASP A 19 -22.00 19.77 -9.61
C ASP A 19 -22.12 20.93 -8.62
N ASN A 20 -22.99 20.76 -7.62
CA ASN A 20 -23.22 21.71 -6.55
C ASN A 20 -22.61 21.18 -5.25
N ASN A 21 -21.36 21.57 -4.97
CA ASN A 21 -20.62 21.16 -3.76
C ASN A 21 -20.57 19.62 -3.56
N GLY A 22 -20.37 18.85 -4.64
CA GLY A 22 -20.31 17.39 -4.60
C GLY A 22 -21.67 16.70 -4.73
N VAL A 23 -22.76 17.46 -4.87
CA VAL A 23 -24.09 16.94 -5.23
C VAL A 23 -24.28 17.10 -6.73
N ILE A 24 -24.37 15.96 -7.44
CA ILE A 24 -24.61 15.93 -8.88
C ILE A 24 -26.12 15.94 -9.15
N GLU A 25 -26.59 16.98 -9.83
CA GLU A 25 -27.98 17.14 -10.26
C GLU A 25 -28.08 16.96 -11.78
N PHE A 26 -28.87 15.97 -12.22
CA PHE A 26 -29.08 15.68 -13.63
C PHE A 26 -30.27 16.44 -14.20
N THR A 27 -30.12 16.86 -15.46
CA THR A 27 -31.18 17.47 -16.26
C THR A 27 -32.21 16.42 -16.71
N ALA A 28 -33.46 16.82 -16.94
CA ALA A 28 -34.55 15.89 -17.25
C ALA A 28 -34.36 15.12 -18.58
N ASP A 29 -33.57 15.67 -19.50
CA ASP A 29 -33.20 15.10 -20.80
C ASP A 29 -31.95 14.20 -20.76
N THR A 30 -31.40 13.94 -19.56
CA THR A 30 -30.21 13.11 -19.40
C THR A 30 -30.43 11.70 -19.96
N PRO A 31 -29.56 11.23 -20.88
CA PRO A 31 -29.64 9.88 -21.41
C PRO A 31 -29.51 8.80 -20.34
N ALA A 32 -30.31 7.74 -20.45
CA ALA A 32 -30.35 6.65 -19.46
C ALA A 32 -28.99 5.96 -19.21
N HIS A 33 -28.07 5.95 -20.19
CA HIS A 33 -26.73 5.36 -20.00
C HIS A 33 -25.84 6.22 -19.08
N VAL A 34 -25.98 7.54 -19.13
CA VAL A 34 -25.28 8.50 -18.24
C VAL A 34 -25.77 8.32 -16.81
N LEU A 35 -27.10 8.24 -16.61
CA LEU A 35 -27.70 7.98 -15.29
C LEU A 35 -27.22 6.65 -14.70
N LYS A 36 -27.25 5.57 -15.49
CA LYS A 36 -26.77 4.24 -15.06
C LYS A 36 -25.28 4.22 -14.72
N SER A 37 -24.46 5.00 -15.44
CA SER A 37 -23.03 5.14 -15.13
C SER A 37 -22.82 5.83 -13.78
N TYR A 38 -23.60 6.88 -13.49
CA TYR A 38 -23.55 7.58 -12.20
C TYR A 38 -24.08 6.73 -11.04
N GLU A 39 -25.18 5.98 -11.23
CA GLU A 39 -25.69 5.05 -10.22
C GLU A 39 -24.64 4.01 -9.81
N LYS A 40 -23.91 3.44 -10.79
CA LYS A 40 -22.80 2.52 -10.51
C LYS A 40 -21.70 3.18 -9.68
N TYR A 41 -21.38 4.44 -9.97
CA TYR A 41 -20.41 5.22 -9.20
C TYR A 41 -20.89 5.43 -7.76
N CYS A 42 -22.13 5.84 -7.55
CA CYS A 42 -22.73 6.00 -6.23
C CYS A 42 -22.74 4.69 -5.43
N GLN A 43 -23.10 3.57 -6.07
CA GLN A 43 -23.06 2.25 -5.44
C GLN A 43 -21.64 1.86 -5.01
N GLN A 44 -20.62 2.18 -5.81
CA GLN A 44 -19.23 1.91 -5.42
C GLN A 44 -18.78 2.80 -4.25
N GLN A 45 -19.15 4.09 -4.26
CA GLN A 45 -18.83 5.01 -3.15
C GLN A 45 -19.52 4.56 -1.86
N GLN A 46 -20.78 4.11 -1.94
CA GLN A 46 -21.48 3.52 -0.80
C GLN A 46 -20.80 2.23 -0.33
N ALA A 47 -20.40 1.33 -1.23
CA ALA A 47 -19.68 0.12 -0.86
C ALA A 47 -18.32 0.40 -0.19
N LEU A 48 -17.61 1.45 -0.61
CA LEU A 48 -16.37 1.90 0.03
C LEU A 48 -16.62 2.50 1.42
N ASN A 49 -17.67 3.31 1.57
CA ASN A 49 -18.07 3.86 2.87
C ASN A 49 -18.55 2.77 3.83
N ASP A 50 -19.31 1.79 3.33
CA ASP A 50 -19.75 0.61 4.09
C ASP A 50 -18.57 -0.29 4.47
N PHE A 51 -17.58 -0.44 3.59
CA PHE A 51 -16.34 -1.16 3.92
C PHE A 51 -15.56 -0.46 5.03
N ALA A 52 -15.42 0.87 4.95
CA ALA A 52 -14.74 1.67 5.97
C ALA A 52 -15.49 1.70 7.32
N THR A 53 -16.81 1.49 7.32
CA THR A 53 -17.65 1.53 8.53
C THR A 53 -18.07 0.14 9.06
N ARG A 54 -17.73 -0.94 8.35
CA ARG A 54 -17.96 -2.32 8.79
C ARG A 54 -17.13 -2.65 10.04
N LYS A 55 -17.81 -2.65 11.19
CA LYS A 55 -17.32 -3.17 12.49
C LYS A 55 -16.94 -4.66 12.49
N ASP A 56 -17.12 -5.39 11.38
CA ASP A 56 -16.71 -6.79 11.27
C ASP A 56 -15.19 -6.98 11.20
N LEU A 57 -14.41 -5.96 10.85
CA LEU A 57 -12.94 -6.01 10.99
C LEU A 57 -12.51 -6.10 12.47
N GLU A 58 -13.31 -5.59 13.41
CA GLU A 58 -13.02 -5.73 14.84
C GLU A 58 -13.42 -7.11 15.42
N ARG A 59 -14.33 -7.85 14.77
CA ARG A 59 -14.82 -9.16 15.26
C ARG A 59 -13.97 -10.36 14.85
N SER A 60 -13.05 -10.22 13.89
CA SER A 60 -12.18 -11.32 13.44
C SER A 60 -11.07 -11.71 14.45
N LYS A 61 -10.86 -10.94 15.54
CA LYS A 61 -9.85 -11.25 16.59
C LYS A 61 -10.23 -12.36 17.57
N LYS A 62 -11.01 -13.37 17.16
CA LYS A 62 -11.28 -14.57 17.97
C LYS A 62 -11.16 -15.85 17.15
N ILE A 63 -9.93 -16.29 16.93
CA ILE A 63 -9.62 -17.71 16.75
C ILE A 63 -8.55 -18.09 17.80
N PRO A 64 -8.75 -19.17 18.58
CA PRO A 64 -7.86 -19.55 19.66
C PRO A 64 -6.79 -20.51 19.13
N PHE A 65 -5.50 -20.16 19.22
CA PHE A 65 -4.45 -21.19 19.30
C PHE A 65 -3.25 -20.67 20.10
N PHE A 66 -2.82 -21.50 21.04
CA PHE A 66 -1.70 -21.31 21.95
C PHE A 66 -0.39 -21.07 21.16
N GLN A 67 0.27 -19.95 21.43
CA GLN A 67 1.73 -19.89 21.62
C GLN A 67 2.04 -18.70 22.53
N LYS A 68 2.74 -18.98 23.63
CA LYS A 68 3.11 -18.00 24.67
C LYS A 68 4.57 -17.62 24.47
N LYS A 69 4.85 -16.33 24.69
CA LYS A 69 6.14 -15.59 24.82
C LYS A 69 6.50 -14.81 23.54
N ARG A 70 6.76 -13.50 23.56
CA ARG A 70 6.87 -12.43 24.58
C ARG A 70 6.05 -11.24 24.08
N LYS A 71 5.51 -10.42 25.00
CA LYS A 71 5.05 -9.07 24.65
C LYS A 71 6.29 -8.18 24.52
N PRO A 72 6.58 -7.55 23.37
CA PRO A 72 7.32 -6.31 23.36
C PRO A 72 6.41 -5.20 23.89
N ASP A 73 7.06 -4.24 24.51
CA ASP A 73 6.42 -3.21 25.31
C ASP A 73 5.54 -2.28 24.46
N LYS A 74 4.56 -1.66 25.12
CA LYS A 74 3.74 -0.61 24.53
C LYS A 74 4.58 0.66 24.42
N ASN A 75 4.59 1.28 23.23
CA ASN A 75 5.13 2.62 22.90
C ASN A 75 6.43 2.70 22.10
N GLU A 76 6.74 1.73 21.24
CA GLU A 76 7.65 2.00 20.13
C GLU A 76 6.84 2.21 18.86
N GLN A 77 7.01 3.37 18.23
CA GLN A 77 6.58 3.54 16.85
C GLN A 77 7.26 2.42 16.04
N PRO A 78 6.49 1.63 15.29
CA PRO A 78 6.97 0.41 14.65
C PRO A 78 8.04 0.65 13.56
N THR A 79 8.28 1.89 13.16
CA THR A 79 9.41 2.27 12.30
C THR A 79 10.76 2.28 13.04
N ASN A 80 10.78 2.50 14.37
CA ASN A 80 12.02 2.48 15.15
C ASN A 80 12.73 1.11 15.10
N GLY A 81 11.96 0.02 15.12
CA GLY A 81 12.51 -1.33 15.01
C GLY A 81 13.14 -1.62 13.64
N TRP A 82 12.59 -1.05 12.56
CA TRP A 82 13.16 -1.19 11.21
C TRP A 82 14.52 -0.48 11.09
N LEU A 83 14.63 0.73 11.61
CA LEU A 83 15.88 1.48 11.66
C LEU A 83 16.97 0.75 12.43
N GLU A 84 16.64 0.27 13.63
CA GLU A 84 17.57 -0.49 14.46
C GLU A 84 17.95 -1.82 13.81
N ALA A 85 16.97 -2.51 13.20
CA ALA A 85 17.24 -3.71 12.43
C ALA A 85 18.19 -3.41 11.27
N LEU A 86 17.98 -2.38 10.46
CA LEU A 86 18.86 -2.04 9.35
C LEU A 86 20.29 -1.64 9.79
N LYS A 87 20.44 -1.10 11.00
CA LYS A 87 21.76 -0.80 11.59
C LYS A 87 22.44 -2.02 12.21
N SER A 88 21.69 -3.08 12.51
CA SER A 88 22.25 -4.36 12.95
C SER A 88 22.85 -5.12 11.78
N GLU A 89 24.00 -5.78 12.03
CA GLU A 89 24.64 -6.72 11.11
C GLU A 89 23.82 -8.01 10.93
N ASP A 90 22.85 -8.26 11.83
CA ASP A 90 22.00 -9.45 11.75
C ASP A 90 21.09 -9.39 10.52
N PRO A 91 20.90 -10.50 9.79
CA PRO A 91 19.96 -10.53 8.68
C PRO A 91 18.51 -10.30 9.15
N LEU A 92 17.67 -9.75 8.25
CA LEU A 92 16.23 -9.67 8.52
C LEU A 92 15.64 -11.07 8.35
N SER A 93 15.19 -11.65 9.46
CA SER A 93 14.53 -12.95 9.49
C SER A 93 13.09 -12.88 8.97
N GLN A 94 12.53 -14.06 8.68
CA GLN A 94 11.18 -14.21 8.13
C GLN A 94 10.07 -13.47 8.93
N GLU A 95 10.26 -13.26 10.23
CA GLU A 95 9.26 -12.65 11.11
C GLU A 95 8.92 -11.20 10.74
N TRP A 96 9.88 -10.49 10.15
CA TRP A 96 9.77 -9.11 9.67
C TRP A 96 8.90 -8.98 8.43
N PHE A 97 8.75 -10.05 7.66
CA PHE A 97 8.06 -10.03 6.37
C PHE A 97 6.60 -10.42 6.53
N SER A 98 5.75 -9.74 5.76
CA SER A 98 4.37 -10.15 5.57
C SER A 98 4.31 -11.45 4.78
N THR A 99 3.25 -12.23 4.95
CA THR A 99 3.07 -13.48 4.19
C THR A 99 2.96 -13.25 2.68
N THR A 100 2.59 -12.02 2.29
CA THR A 100 2.47 -11.56 0.90
C THR A 100 3.67 -10.71 0.46
N PHE A 101 4.82 -10.83 1.13
CA PHE A 101 6.01 -10.04 0.83
C PHE A 101 6.48 -10.20 -0.63
N VAL A 102 6.79 -9.06 -1.25
CA VAL A 102 7.39 -8.98 -2.60
C VAL A 102 8.65 -8.12 -2.56
N HIS A 103 9.77 -8.66 -3.06
CA HIS A 103 10.95 -7.87 -3.38
C HIS A 103 10.99 -7.58 -4.87
N ILE A 104 11.20 -6.32 -5.26
CA ILE A 104 11.38 -5.91 -6.64
C ILE A 104 12.81 -5.40 -6.79
N ASP A 105 13.62 -6.08 -7.60
CA ASP A 105 15.01 -5.70 -7.84
C ASP A 105 15.13 -4.43 -8.71
N GLU A 106 16.35 -3.96 -8.90
CA GLU A 106 16.65 -2.78 -9.72
C GLU A 106 16.28 -2.91 -11.20
N ASN A 107 16.00 -4.13 -11.67
CA ASN A 107 15.58 -4.45 -13.04
C ASN A 107 14.06 -4.63 -13.15
N GLY A 108 13.32 -4.44 -12.05
CA GLY A 108 11.87 -4.63 -11.98
C GLY A 108 11.44 -6.10 -11.85
N LYS A 109 12.35 -7.04 -11.58
CA LYS A 109 11.98 -8.44 -11.35
C LYS A 109 11.43 -8.61 -9.95
N ALA A 110 10.20 -9.11 -9.87
CA ALA A 110 9.55 -9.44 -8.61
C ALA A 110 9.94 -10.83 -8.12
N GLN A 111 10.31 -10.93 -6.85
CA GLN A 111 10.59 -12.15 -6.12
C GLN A 111 9.62 -12.25 -4.95
N VAL A 112 9.04 -13.44 -4.77
CA VAL A 112 8.08 -13.75 -3.70
C VAL A 112 8.61 -14.90 -2.85
N GLY A 113 8.22 -14.96 -1.58
CA GLY A 113 8.63 -16.05 -0.68
C GLY A 113 10.10 -16.01 -0.27
N ILE A 114 10.70 -14.81 -0.23
CA ILE A 114 12.04 -14.61 0.33
C ILE A 114 11.95 -14.79 1.84
N ASN A 115 12.78 -15.68 2.38
CA ASN A 115 12.82 -15.99 3.81
C ASN A 115 13.80 -15.10 4.58
N GLU A 116 14.73 -14.46 3.88
CA GLU A 116 15.79 -13.66 4.47
C GLU A 116 16.30 -12.61 3.49
N LEU A 117 16.50 -11.38 3.97
CA LEU A 117 17.16 -10.32 3.19
C LEU A 117 18.59 -10.11 3.71
N GLN A 118 19.57 -10.38 2.83
CA GLN A 118 20.98 -10.12 3.10
C GLN A 118 21.25 -8.60 3.06
N LYS A 119 21.57 -8.02 4.22
CA LYS A 119 21.83 -6.57 4.35
C LYS A 119 23.21 -6.13 3.88
N ASN A 120 24.16 -7.08 3.80
CA ASN A 120 25.59 -6.80 3.54
C ASN A 120 25.84 -6.07 2.22
N ASP A 121 24.88 -6.14 1.30
CA ASP A 121 24.95 -5.46 0.02
C ASP A 121 24.60 -3.96 0.11
N TYR A 122 24.07 -3.48 1.24
CA TYR A 122 23.53 -2.14 1.41
C TYR A 122 24.31 -1.30 2.43
N THR A 123 24.46 -0.03 2.13
CA THR A 123 24.97 0.99 3.06
C THR A 123 24.02 2.17 3.02
N PHE A 124 23.34 2.44 4.13
CA PHE A 124 22.35 3.52 4.21
C PHE A 124 22.98 4.79 4.75
N GLU A 125 22.70 5.92 4.10
CA GLU A 125 23.18 7.25 4.48
C GLU A 125 22.05 8.08 5.09
N GLU A 126 20.84 7.98 4.53
CA GLU A 126 19.66 8.74 4.96
C GLU A 126 18.40 7.87 4.91
N MET A 127 17.45 8.16 5.79
CA MET A 127 16.13 7.52 5.78
C MET A 127 15.03 8.55 5.99
N ILE A 128 13.98 8.47 5.18
CA ILE A 128 12.76 9.27 5.30
C ILE A 128 11.61 8.33 5.61
N GLU A 129 10.93 8.55 6.72
CA GLU A 129 9.87 7.68 7.22
C GLU A 129 8.47 8.29 7.08
N ASP A 130 7.51 7.43 6.77
CA ASP A 130 6.08 7.62 6.75
C ASP A 130 5.45 6.39 7.43
N PRO A 131 4.32 6.51 8.17
CA PRO A 131 3.71 5.39 8.91
C PRO A 131 3.62 4.03 8.19
N TYR A 132 3.47 4.03 6.87
CA TYR A 132 3.37 2.80 6.05
C TYR A 132 4.46 2.67 5.00
N LYS A 133 5.45 3.56 5.00
CA LYS A 133 6.49 3.60 3.96
C LYS A 133 7.80 4.18 4.49
N ALA A 134 8.91 3.54 4.15
CA ALA A 134 10.23 4.12 4.38
C ALA A 134 10.98 4.26 3.04
N PHE A 135 11.72 5.35 2.90
CA PHE A 135 12.68 5.56 1.84
C PHE A 135 14.07 5.51 2.44
N CYS A 136 14.87 4.54 2.04
CA CYS A 136 16.24 4.38 2.50
C CYS A 136 17.18 4.79 1.37
N ILE A 137 17.92 5.87 1.55
CA ILE A 137 18.85 6.42 0.57
C ILE A 137 20.26 6.00 0.97
N GLY A 138 21.03 5.50 0.00
CA GLY A 138 22.35 4.98 0.28
C GLY A 138 23.04 4.40 -0.94
N LYS A 139 23.75 3.29 -0.74
CA LYS A 139 24.48 2.57 -1.78
C LYS A 139 24.20 1.07 -1.72
N LYS A 140 24.03 0.43 -2.88
CA LYS A 140 24.01 -1.02 -3.06
C LYS A 140 25.28 -1.43 -3.80
N LYS A 141 26.15 -2.23 -3.17
CA LYS A 141 27.47 -2.61 -3.71
C LYS A 141 28.27 -1.41 -4.23
N GLY A 142 28.24 -0.30 -3.49
CA GLY A 142 28.92 0.95 -3.84
C GLY A 142 28.19 1.85 -4.85
N THR A 143 27.10 1.40 -5.48
CA THR A 143 26.32 2.22 -6.42
C THR A 143 25.19 2.95 -5.69
N PRO A 144 25.01 4.27 -5.87
CA PRO A 144 23.93 5.00 -5.22
C PRO A 144 22.55 4.37 -5.50
N CYS A 145 21.77 4.17 -4.45
CA CYS A 145 20.45 3.57 -4.53
C CYS A 145 19.46 4.24 -3.59
N VAL A 146 18.19 4.14 -3.96
CA VAL A 146 17.03 4.40 -3.10
C VAL A 146 16.27 3.09 -2.96
N ILE A 147 16.03 2.67 -1.73
CA ILE A 147 15.20 1.52 -1.42
C ILE A 147 13.89 2.03 -0.85
N VAL A 148 12.80 1.58 -1.46
CA VAL A 148 11.46 1.88 -0.97
C VAL A 148 10.92 0.65 -0.25
N VAL A 149 10.58 0.84 1.02
CA VAL A 149 10.00 -0.20 1.87
C VAL A 149 8.57 0.18 2.15
N ARG A 150 7.64 -0.77 2.00
CA ARG A 150 6.24 -0.60 2.39
C ARG A 150 5.89 -1.56 3.50
N PHE A 151 5.12 -1.07 4.45
CA PHE A 151 4.66 -1.82 5.60
C PHE A 151 3.15 -2.10 5.49
N ASP A 152 2.71 -3.23 6.03
CA ASP A 152 1.29 -3.54 6.22
C ASP A 152 0.74 -2.91 7.52
N GLU A 153 -0.54 -3.13 7.80
CA GLU A 153 -1.21 -2.62 9.01
C GLU A 153 -0.64 -3.19 10.32
N ASN A 154 0.08 -4.32 10.25
CA ASN A 154 0.80 -4.91 11.38
C ASN A 154 2.27 -4.49 11.42
N HIS A 155 2.65 -3.53 10.57
CA HIS A 155 4.00 -3.03 10.38
C HIS A 155 5.02 -4.09 9.95
N LYS A 156 4.54 -5.13 9.26
CA LYS A 156 5.43 -6.07 8.57
C LYS A 156 5.75 -5.57 7.19
N ILE A 157 6.91 -5.94 6.68
CA ILE A 157 7.37 -5.54 5.36
C ILE A 157 6.51 -6.26 4.32
N LEU A 158 5.72 -5.48 3.61
CA LEU A 158 4.89 -5.94 2.49
C LEU A 158 5.69 -5.92 1.19
N GLN A 159 6.54 -4.91 1.02
CA GLN A 159 7.30 -4.74 -0.22
C GLN A 159 8.64 -4.07 0.03
N ILE A 160 9.67 -4.54 -0.65
CA ILE A 160 10.94 -3.82 -0.84
C ILE A 160 11.11 -3.60 -2.34
N GLN A 161 11.52 -2.40 -2.73
CA GLN A 161 11.82 -2.08 -4.10
C GLN A 161 13.12 -1.30 -4.22
N ASP A 162 14.02 -1.82 -5.04
CA ASP A 162 15.35 -1.24 -5.24
C ASP A 162 15.34 -0.31 -6.46
N TYR A 163 15.85 0.90 -6.27
CA TYR A 163 16.12 1.84 -7.34
C TYR A 163 17.60 2.18 -7.33
N ILE A 164 18.34 1.79 -8.37
CA ILE A 164 19.76 2.15 -8.48
C ILE A 164 19.89 3.34 -9.42
N SER A 165 20.56 4.39 -8.96
CA SER A 165 20.92 5.52 -9.81
C SER A 165 22.08 5.08 -10.70
N LYS A 166 21.78 4.80 -11.97
CA LYS A 166 22.78 4.73 -13.03
C LYS A 166 23.07 6.15 -13.50
N ALA A 167 23.62 7.00 -12.62
CA ALA A 167 24.20 8.26 -13.06
C ALA A 167 25.33 7.89 -14.04
N ARG A 168 25.14 8.27 -15.30
CA ARG A 168 26.17 8.20 -16.35
C ARG A 168 27.13 9.36 -16.20
#